data_AF-A0A954MQ47-F1
#
_entry.id   AF-A0A954MQ47-F1
#
_cell.length_a   1.000
_cell.length_b   1.000
_cell.length_c   1.000
_cell.angle_alpha   90.00
_cell.angle_beta   90.00
_cell.angle_gamma   90.00
#
_symmetry.space_group_name_H-M   'P 1'
#
loop_
_entity.id
_entity.type
_entity.pdbx_description
1 polymer ?
#
loop_
_entity_poly.entity_id
_entity_poly.type
_entity_poly.pdbx_seq_one_letter_code
_entity_poly.pdbx_strand_id
1 'polypeptide(L)'
;MQPLTNSLGGYKKRLRIFSESQMARFDHNFEGGFTISTESAGLNIVPLSRSLAQCKVSFEGITRIVDCRHDLLFDLVDSMKFPAVLSSWPSSFDPVSIEDMLNEYGLGFVAEFCRRVSTSRREPFDYGGNRILISYYPGILVLRDDVGSQATGVFDFSKLTSLIPSRHRQDKGYR
;
A
#
# COMPACT_ATOMS: atom_id res chain seq x y z
N MET A 1 8.71 17.88 -11.07
CA MET A 1 7.63 17.39 -10.18
C MET A 1 8.30 16.75 -8.98
N GLN A 2 7.85 17.00 -7.75
CA GLN A 2 8.35 16.22 -6.62
C GLN A 2 7.75 14.80 -6.68
N PRO A 3 8.54 13.74 -6.49
CA PRO A 3 8.00 12.39 -6.45
C PRO A 3 7.00 12.29 -5.29
N LEU A 4 5.82 11.70 -5.54
CA LEU A 4 4.93 11.28 -4.45
C LEU A 4 5.62 10.12 -3.74
N THR A 5 6.48 10.42 -2.78
CA THR A 5 7.07 9.41 -1.91
C THR A 5 6.01 8.89 -0.95
N ASN A 6 6.16 7.67 -0.47
CA ASN A 6 5.46 7.14 0.70
C ASN A 6 5.64 8.10 1.89
N SER A 7 4.78 9.12 2.01
CA SER A 7 4.96 10.12 3.07
C SER A 7 4.69 9.47 4.41
N LEU A 8 5.64 9.51 5.33
CA LEU A 8 5.54 8.97 6.69
C LEU A 8 4.28 9.47 7.44
N GLY A 9 3.75 10.64 7.07
CA GLY A 9 2.45 11.12 7.52
C GLY A 9 1.29 10.20 7.08
N GLY A 10 0.54 9.68 8.06
CA GLY A 10 -0.66 8.89 7.82
C GLY A 10 -0.42 7.41 7.51
N TYR A 11 0.80 6.89 7.63
CA TYR A 11 1.09 5.47 7.34
C TYR A 11 0.23 4.52 8.18
N LYS A 12 0.03 4.79 9.47
CA LYS A 12 -0.84 3.97 10.34
C LYS A 12 -2.28 3.87 9.82
N LYS A 13 -2.84 4.97 9.31
CA LYS A 13 -4.18 4.98 8.71
C LYS A 13 -4.23 4.11 7.46
N ARG A 14 -3.23 4.24 6.58
CA ARG A 14 -3.16 3.45 5.35
C ARG A 14 -2.94 1.97 5.65
N LEU A 15 -2.07 1.67 6.60
CA LEU A 15 -1.79 0.31 7.06
C LEU A 15 -3.03 -0.32 7.68
N ARG A 16 -3.79 0.43 8.49
CA ARG A 16 -5.09 -0.02 9.01
C ARG A 16 -6.07 -0.39 7.88
N ILE A 17 -6.30 0.52 6.92
CA ILE A 17 -7.21 0.26 5.79
C ILE A 17 -6.76 -0.99 5.02
N PHE A 18 -5.45 -1.10 4.78
CA PHE A 18 -4.86 -2.23 4.08
C PHE A 18 -5.06 -3.54 4.86
N SER A 19 -4.73 -3.59 6.14
CA SER A 19 -4.91 -4.77 6.99
C SER A 19 -6.37 -5.21 7.08
N GLU A 20 -7.29 -4.27 7.33
CA GLU A 20 -8.73 -4.56 7.41
C GLU A 20 -9.26 -5.11 6.08
N SER A 21 -8.76 -4.63 4.93
CA SER A 21 -9.13 -5.16 3.61
C SER A 21 -8.69 -6.61 3.39
N GLN A 22 -7.68 -7.07 4.13
CA GLN A 22 -7.17 -8.43 4.11
C GLN A 22 -7.80 -9.31 5.21
N MET A 23 -8.91 -8.86 5.82
CA MET A 23 -9.59 -9.50 6.95
C MET A 23 -8.71 -9.63 8.21
N ALA A 24 -7.69 -8.79 8.34
CA ALA A 24 -6.88 -8.72 9.55
C ALA A 24 -7.45 -7.70 10.53
N ARG A 25 -7.39 -8.01 11.81
CA ARG A 25 -7.70 -7.09 12.91
C ARG A 25 -6.54 -6.12 13.10
N PHE A 26 -6.86 -4.85 13.34
CA PHE A 26 -5.88 -3.80 13.64
C PHE A 26 -6.16 -3.22 15.04
N ASP A 27 -5.29 -3.52 16.00
CA ASP A 27 -5.41 -3.07 17.38
C ASP A 27 -4.32 -2.05 17.74
N HIS A 28 -4.69 -1.02 18.49
CA HIS A 28 -3.74 -0.06 19.03
C HIS A 28 -3.14 -0.60 20.34
N ASN A 29 -1.82 -0.52 20.46
CA ASN A 29 -1.11 -0.88 21.69
C ASN A 29 -0.76 0.37 22.51
N PHE A 30 -0.32 0.16 23.74
CA PHE A 30 0.32 1.19 24.55
C PHE A 30 1.58 1.76 23.83
N GLU A 31 1.99 2.98 24.15
CA GLU A 31 3.17 3.67 23.55
C GLU A 31 3.11 3.91 22.02
N GLY A 32 1.92 3.86 21.43
CA GLY A 32 1.75 4.19 20.02
C GLY A 32 2.19 3.08 19.05
N GLY A 33 2.51 1.90 19.57
CA GLY A 33 2.56 0.67 18.78
C GLY A 33 1.19 0.20 18.31
N PHE A 34 1.17 -0.84 17.49
CA PHE A 34 -0.07 -1.46 17.03
C PHE A 34 0.17 -2.91 16.64
N THR A 35 -0.88 -3.71 16.72
CA THR A 35 -0.88 -5.13 16.38
C THR A 35 -1.80 -5.36 15.20
N ILE A 36 -1.34 -6.15 14.25
CA ILE A 36 -2.13 -6.65 13.13
C ILE A 36 -2.21 -8.16 13.27
N SER A 37 -3.40 -8.73 13.27
CA SER A 37 -3.57 -10.17 13.47
C SER A 37 -4.64 -10.77 12.57
N THR A 38 -4.40 -12.00 12.17
CA THR A 38 -5.38 -12.90 11.56
C THR A 38 -5.63 -14.06 12.52
N GLU A 39 -6.42 -15.06 12.10
CA GLU A 39 -6.58 -16.30 12.88
C GLU A 39 -5.27 -17.09 13.00
N SER A 40 -4.37 -16.98 12.02
CA SER A 40 -3.15 -17.79 11.91
C SER A 40 -1.85 -17.00 12.11
N ALA A 41 -1.91 -15.66 12.11
CA ALA A 41 -0.75 -14.78 12.11
C ALA A 41 -0.91 -13.59 13.06
N GLY A 42 0.20 -13.08 13.56
CA GLY A 42 0.28 -11.83 14.31
C GLY A 42 1.51 -11.03 13.95
N LEU A 43 1.37 -9.72 13.86
CA LEU A 43 2.44 -8.76 13.60
C LEU A 43 2.30 -7.63 14.61
N ASN A 44 3.20 -7.58 15.58
CA ASN A 44 3.30 -6.48 16.54
C ASN A 44 4.35 -5.49 16.06
N ILE A 45 3.96 -4.21 15.95
CA ILE A 45 4.78 -3.14 15.40
C ILE A 45 4.98 -2.08 16.47
N VAL A 46 6.25 -1.84 16.82
CA VAL A 46 6.70 -0.82 17.76
C VAL A 46 7.54 0.22 17.02
N PRO A 47 7.07 1.47 16.86
CA PRO A 47 7.84 2.51 16.22
C PRO A 47 9.16 2.78 16.96
N LEU A 48 10.29 2.74 16.26
CA LEU A 48 11.60 3.09 16.80
C LEU A 48 11.99 4.53 16.45
N SER A 49 11.56 5.00 15.28
CA SER A 49 11.82 6.36 14.80
C SER A 49 10.71 6.85 13.88
N ARG A 50 10.93 7.98 13.19
CA ARG A 50 9.98 8.47 12.17
C ARG A 50 9.90 7.55 10.96
N SER A 51 10.93 6.78 10.66
CA SER A 51 11.04 5.95 9.45
C SER A 51 11.21 4.45 9.72
N LEU A 52 11.48 4.05 10.97
CA LEU A 52 11.77 2.67 11.36
C LEU A 52 10.84 2.19 12.47
N ALA A 53 10.50 0.91 12.44
CA ALA A 53 9.78 0.21 13.48
C ALA A 53 10.37 -1.19 13.70
N GLN A 54 10.32 -1.66 14.95
CA GLN A 54 10.55 -3.05 15.28
C GLN A 54 9.28 -3.83 15.06
N CYS A 55 9.38 -4.95 14.36
CA CYS A 55 8.28 -5.81 13.98
C CYS A 55 8.51 -7.20 14.55
N LYS A 56 7.60 -7.66 15.39
CA LYS A 56 7.55 -9.04 15.86
C LYS A 56 6.45 -9.77 15.08
N VAL A 57 6.87 -10.66 14.17
CA VAL A 57 5.97 -11.51 13.39
C VAL A 57 5.87 -12.87 14.09
N SER A 58 4.65 -13.35 14.28
CA SER A 58 4.32 -14.66 14.83
C SER A 58 3.38 -15.39 13.88
N PHE A 59 3.77 -16.57 13.42
CA PHE A 59 2.98 -17.38 12.48
C PHE A 59 3.30 -18.87 12.70
N GLU A 60 2.28 -19.72 12.82
CA GLU A 60 2.42 -21.19 12.96
C GLU A 60 3.51 -21.63 13.96
N GLY A 61 3.61 -20.96 15.11
CA GLY A 61 4.59 -21.26 16.16
C GLY A 61 6.01 -20.69 15.93
N ILE A 62 6.28 -20.09 14.78
CA ILE A 62 7.51 -19.35 14.51
C ILE A 62 7.34 -17.90 14.96
N THR A 63 8.31 -17.37 15.70
CA THR A 63 8.39 -15.95 16.04
C THR A 63 9.69 -15.36 15.52
N ARG A 64 9.60 -14.24 14.82
CA ARG A 64 10.73 -13.46 14.32
C ARG A 64 10.60 -12.01 14.74
N ILE A 65 11.74 -11.38 15.05
CA ILE A 65 11.82 -9.96 15.37
C ILE A 65 12.74 -9.33 14.33
N VAL A 66 12.25 -8.31 13.64
CA VAL A 66 12.99 -7.60 12.59
C VAL A 66 12.76 -6.10 12.72
N ASP A 67 13.81 -5.31 12.53
CA ASP A 67 13.67 -3.87 12.36
C ASP A 67 13.37 -3.58 10.89
N CYS A 68 12.36 -2.76 10.63
CA CYS A 68 11.78 -2.56 9.32
C CYS A 68 11.50 -1.08 9.06
N ARG A 69 11.69 -0.63 7.82
CA ARG A 69 11.25 0.71 7.41
C ARG A 69 9.73 0.75 7.31
N HIS A 70 9.13 1.91 7.59
CA HIS A 70 7.68 2.10 7.55
C HIS A 70 7.05 1.85 6.17
N ASP A 71 7.79 2.07 5.08
CA ASP A 71 7.33 1.80 3.72
C ASP A 71 7.22 0.30 3.42
N LEU A 72 8.03 -0.53 4.08
CA LEU A 72 8.04 -1.98 3.92
C LEU A 72 7.07 -2.71 4.88
N LEU A 73 6.35 -1.99 5.75
CA LEU A 73 5.38 -2.59 6.65
C LEU A 73 4.20 -3.23 5.90
N PHE A 74 3.87 -2.73 4.70
CA PHE A 74 2.78 -3.27 3.89
C PHE A 74 3.11 -4.65 3.35
N ASP A 75 4.34 -4.86 2.91
CA ASP A 75 4.84 -6.18 2.50
C ASP A 75 4.85 -7.16 3.67
N LEU A 76 5.19 -6.71 4.88
CA LEU A 76 5.09 -7.56 6.08
C LEU A 76 3.64 -7.99 6.33
N VAL A 77 2.66 -7.10 6.12
CA VAL A 77 1.24 -7.46 6.23
C VAL A 77 0.84 -8.48 5.16
N ASP A 78 1.26 -8.32 3.91
CA ASP A 78 1.01 -9.30 2.85
C ASP A 78 1.69 -10.65 3.15
N SER A 79 2.90 -10.63 3.71
CA SER A 79 3.66 -11.84 4.06
C SER A 79 3.01 -12.67 5.17
N MET A 80 2.12 -12.10 5.99
CA MET A 80 1.34 -12.86 6.98
C MET A 80 0.43 -13.91 6.34
N LYS A 81 0.17 -13.81 5.03
CA LYS A 81 -0.55 -14.83 4.24
C LYS A 81 0.37 -15.90 3.64
N PHE A 82 1.66 -15.59 3.50
CA PHE A 82 2.63 -16.39 2.75
C PHE A 82 3.92 -16.60 3.55
N PRO A 83 4.00 -17.63 4.40
CA PRO A 83 5.13 -17.84 5.31
C PRO A 83 6.50 -17.99 4.62
N ALA A 84 6.53 -18.45 3.37
CA ALA A 84 7.75 -18.56 2.58
C ALA A 84 8.44 -17.20 2.31
N VAL A 85 7.69 -16.10 2.39
CA VAL A 85 8.21 -14.74 2.13
C VAL A 85 8.97 -14.18 3.34
N LEU A 86 8.64 -14.63 4.55
CA LEU A 86 9.32 -14.19 5.79
C LEU A 86 10.75 -14.72 5.91
N SER A 87 11.11 -15.78 5.17
CA SER A 87 12.44 -16.38 5.22
C SER A 87 13.48 -15.66 4.36
N SER A 88 13.04 -15.00 3.28
CA SER A 88 13.87 -14.21 2.35
C SER A 88 13.81 -12.70 2.58
N TRP A 89 13.06 -12.25 3.60
CA TRP A 89 12.96 -10.86 4.02
C TRP A 89 14.19 -10.42 4.86
N PRO A 90 14.74 -9.20 4.71
CA PRO A 90 14.28 -8.08 3.87
C PRO A 90 15.02 -8.04 2.53
N SER A 91 14.28 -7.88 1.44
CA SER A 91 14.89 -7.38 0.21
C SER A 91 14.88 -5.85 0.24
N SER A 92 16.03 -5.26 -0.04
CA SER A 92 16.27 -3.81 -0.01
C SER A 92 15.62 -3.08 -1.19
N PHE A 93 14.41 -3.45 -1.58
CA PHE A 93 13.79 -2.94 -2.78
C PHE A 93 13.15 -1.57 -2.54
N ASP A 94 13.26 -0.72 -3.55
CA ASP A 94 12.48 0.50 -3.60
C ASP A 94 11.00 0.15 -3.85
N PRO A 95 10.05 0.85 -3.19
CA PRO A 95 8.63 0.62 -3.43
C PRO A 95 8.20 1.03 -4.84
N VAL A 96 7.28 0.26 -5.44
CA VAL A 96 6.65 0.62 -6.71
C VAL A 96 6.07 2.03 -6.62
N SER A 97 6.46 2.91 -7.54
CA SER A 97 6.07 4.31 -7.55
C SER A 97 4.87 4.58 -8.47
N ILE A 98 4.26 5.75 -8.32
CA ILE A 98 3.26 6.25 -9.28
C ILE A 98 3.87 6.44 -10.68
N GLU A 99 5.18 6.74 -10.76
CA GLU A 99 5.88 6.86 -12.05
C GLU A 99 5.95 5.50 -12.75
N ASP A 100 6.16 4.41 -12.01
CA ASP A 100 6.13 3.06 -12.56
C ASP A 100 4.74 2.72 -13.13
N MET A 101 3.67 3.05 -12.40
CA MET A 101 2.29 2.89 -12.89
C MET A 101 2.04 3.72 -14.16
N LEU A 102 2.54 4.96 -14.21
CA LEU A 102 2.41 5.83 -15.39
C LEU A 102 3.18 5.27 -16.58
N ASN A 103 4.36 4.70 -16.35
CA ASN A 103 5.20 4.09 -17.38
C ASN A 103 4.57 2.82 -17.95
N GLU A 104 3.92 2.00 -17.11
CA GLU A 104 3.28 0.76 -17.56
C GLU A 104 1.96 1.00 -18.30
N TYR A 105 1.09 1.85 -17.76
CA TYR A 105 -0.28 1.99 -18.26
C TYR A 105 -0.54 3.26 -19.08
N GLY A 106 0.35 4.26 -18.98
CA GLY A 106 0.19 5.55 -19.64
C GLY A 106 -0.79 6.49 -18.93
N LEU A 107 -0.64 7.80 -19.18
CA LEU A 107 -1.40 8.86 -18.52
C LEU A 107 -2.93 8.74 -18.75
N GLY A 108 -3.36 8.34 -19.95
CA GLY A 108 -4.77 8.22 -20.29
C GLY A 108 -5.50 7.19 -19.42
N PHE A 109 -4.86 6.04 -19.18
CA PHE A 109 -5.37 5.03 -18.26
C PHE A 109 -5.43 5.56 -16.83
N VAL A 110 -4.34 6.16 -16.33
CA VAL A 110 -4.28 6.67 -14.95
C VAL A 110 -5.33 7.77 -14.70
N ALA A 111 -5.59 8.63 -15.69
CA ALA A 111 -6.66 9.64 -15.64
C ALA A 111 -8.05 9.01 -15.57
N GLU A 112 -8.34 8.02 -16.41
CA GLU A 112 -9.62 7.32 -16.40
C GLU A 112 -9.81 6.51 -15.11
N PHE A 113 -8.76 5.84 -14.63
CA PHE A 113 -8.73 5.16 -13.33
C PHE A 113 -9.12 6.14 -12.22
N CYS A 114 -8.46 7.29 -12.15
CA CYS A 114 -8.73 8.26 -11.09
C CYS A 114 -10.14 8.84 -11.17
N ARG A 115 -10.64 9.09 -12.39
CA ARG A 115 -12.03 9.53 -12.63
C ARG A 115 -13.03 8.48 -12.15
N ARG A 116 -12.81 7.20 -12.46
CA ARG A 116 -13.66 6.09 -12.02
C ARG A 116 -13.69 5.97 -10.50
N VAL A 117 -12.53 6.00 -9.85
CA VAL A 117 -12.42 5.93 -8.39
C VAL A 117 -13.10 7.14 -7.72
N SER A 118 -12.91 8.35 -8.26
CA SER A 118 -13.47 9.58 -7.67
C SER A 118 -14.99 9.71 -7.80
N THR A 119 -15.57 9.16 -8.87
CA THR A 119 -17.01 9.26 -9.15
C THR A 119 -17.84 8.19 -8.47
N SER A 120 -17.19 7.20 -7.87
CA SER A 120 -17.88 6.04 -7.35
C SER A 120 -17.52 5.82 -5.89
N ARG A 121 -18.53 5.70 -5.02
CA ARG A 121 -18.36 5.21 -3.63
C ARG A 121 -18.03 3.71 -3.68
N ARG A 122 -16.97 3.33 -4.38
CA ARG A 122 -16.77 1.95 -4.80
C ARG A 122 -16.10 1.10 -3.76
N GLU A 123 -16.59 -0.14 -3.74
CA GLU A 123 -15.99 -1.32 -3.13
C GLU A 123 -14.55 -1.51 -3.63
N PRO A 124 -13.71 -2.23 -2.87
CA PRO A 124 -12.36 -2.58 -3.31
C PRO A 124 -12.36 -3.24 -4.69
N PHE A 125 -11.36 -2.94 -5.51
CA PHE A 125 -11.17 -3.62 -6.78
C PHE A 125 -9.69 -3.72 -7.15
N ASP A 126 -9.38 -4.76 -7.91
CA ASP A 126 -8.05 -5.04 -8.41
C ASP A 126 -8.02 -4.89 -9.94
N TYR A 127 -6.91 -4.37 -10.46
CA TYR A 127 -6.63 -4.28 -11.88
C TYR A 127 -5.24 -4.87 -12.15
N GLY A 128 -5.20 -5.87 -13.01
CA GLY A 128 -3.97 -6.56 -13.40
C GLY A 128 -3.20 -5.83 -14.50
N GLY A 129 -1.88 -6.04 -14.52
CA GLY A 129 -0.94 -5.59 -15.56
C GLY A 129 0.04 -6.71 -15.92
N ASN A 130 1.07 -6.36 -16.69
CA ASN A 130 2.15 -7.30 -16.98
C ASN A 130 3.21 -7.27 -15.88
N ARG A 131 3.44 -6.12 -15.24
CA ARG A 131 4.43 -5.95 -14.17
C ARG A 131 3.80 -5.40 -12.89
N ILE A 132 2.87 -4.46 -12.97
CA ILE A 132 2.26 -3.81 -11.80
C ILE A 132 0.82 -4.27 -11.64
N LEU A 133 0.46 -4.62 -10.41
CA LEU A 133 -0.92 -4.85 -9.99
C LEU A 133 -1.41 -3.62 -9.21
N ILE A 134 -2.61 -3.15 -9.55
CA ILE A 134 -3.23 -1.99 -8.92
C ILE A 134 -4.43 -2.44 -8.08
N SER A 135 -4.38 -2.19 -6.78
CA SER A 135 -5.51 -2.40 -5.88
C SER A 135 -5.99 -1.07 -5.31
N TYR A 136 -7.29 -0.82 -5.36
CA TYR A 136 -7.90 0.33 -4.68
C TYR A 136 -8.69 -0.13 -3.46
N TYR A 137 -8.42 0.51 -2.32
CA TYR A 137 -9.25 0.43 -1.12
C TYR A 137 -9.72 1.84 -0.77
N PRO A 138 -10.91 2.06 -0.20
CA PRO A 138 -11.41 3.40 0.10
C PRO A 138 -10.36 4.31 0.79
N GLY A 139 -9.81 5.26 0.03
CA GLY A 139 -8.79 6.22 0.48
C GLY A 139 -7.32 5.88 0.21
N ILE A 140 -6.99 4.66 -0.23
CA ILE A 140 -5.61 4.26 -0.57
C ILE A 140 -5.51 3.57 -1.92
N LEU A 141 -4.38 3.79 -2.59
CA LEU A 141 -3.95 3.04 -3.75
C LEU A 141 -2.77 2.15 -3.35
N VAL A 142 -2.85 0.87 -3.69
CA VAL A 142 -1.77 -0.10 -3.46
C VAL A 142 -1.26 -0.56 -4.82
N LEU A 143 0.05 -0.47 -5.01
CA LEU A 143 0.77 -0.94 -6.19
C LEU A 143 1.69 -2.09 -5.78
N ARG A 144 1.51 -3.26 -6.41
CA ARG A 144 2.38 -4.43 -6.21
C ARG A 144 3.13 -4.74 -7.50
N ASP A 145 4.37 -5.19 -7.38
CA ASP A 145 5.13 -5.72 -8.50
C ASP A 145 4.85 -7.22 -8.60
N ASP A 146 4.22 -7.64 -9.69
CA ASP A 146 3.85 -9.05 -9.94
C ASP A 146 5.08 -9.96 -10.07
N VAL A 147 6.22 -9.36 -10.40
CA VAL A 147 7.52 -10.05 -10.53
C VAL A 147 8.24 -10.22 -9.17
N GLY A 148 7.79 -9.51 -8.13
CA GLY A 148 8.40 -9.57 -6.79
C GLY A 148 9.78 -8.92 -6.68
N SER A 149 10.12 -8.01 -7.60
CA SER A 149 11.39 -7.28 -7.67
C SER A 149 11.37 -5.94 -6.92
N GLN A 150 10.18 -5.49 -6.50
CA GLN A 150 9.97 -4.23 -5.80
C GLN A 150 9.07 -4.39 -4.58
N ALA A 151 9.21 -3.47 -3.62
CA ALA A 151 8.34 -3.41 -2.45
C ALA A 151 6.97 -2.81 -2.79
N THR A 152 5.98 -3.05 -1.94
CA THR A 152 4.61 -2.56 -2.13
C THR A 152 4.54 -1.04 -1.96
N GLY A 153 4.05 -0.34 -2.99
CA GLY A 153 3.80 1.10 -2.95
C GLY A 153 2.39 1.40 -2.42
N VAL A 154 2.25 2.24 -1.39
CA VAL A 154 0.94 2.57 -0.80
C VAL A 154 0.70 4.07 -0.67
N PHE A 155 -0.14 4.59 -1.57
CA PHE A 155 -0.36 6.01 -1.75
C PHE A 155 -1.71 6.45 -1.20
N ASP A 156 -1.75 7.67 -0.67
CA ASP A 156 -3.02 8.33 -0.39
C ASP A 156 -3.66 8.74 -1.71
N PHE A 157 -4.85 8.19 -2.00
CA PHE A 157 -5.51 8.43 -3.28
C PHE A 157 -5.87 9.91 -3.47
N SER A 158 -6.15 10.66 -2.39
CA SER A 158 -6.43 12.10 -2.45
C SER A 158 -5.26 12.92 -2.97
N LYS A 159 -4.03 12.41 -2.86
CA LYS A 159 -2.83 13.08 -3.38
C LYS A 159 -2.61 12.76 -4.86
N LEU A 160 -3.06 11.60 -5.34
CA LEU A 160 -2.92 11.21 -6.74
C LEU A 160 -3.81 12.04 -7.67
N THR A 161 -5.03 12.38 -7.23
CA THR A 161 -5.96 13.21 -8.02
C THR A 161 -5.43 14.62 -8.27
N SER A 162 -4.49 15.10 -7.45
CA SER A 162 -3.82 16.39 -7.64
C SER A 162 -2.76 16.39 -8.75
N LEU A 163 -2.23 15.21 -9.11
CA LEU A 163 -1.20 15.06 -10.15
C LEU A 163 -1.76 14.98 -11.57
N ILE A 164 -3.05 14.70 -11.71
CA ILE A 164 -3.69 14.57 -13.01
C ILE A 164 -4.19 15.95 -13.41
N PRO A 165 -3.60 16.60 -14.42
CA PRO A 165 -4.00 17.94 -14.82
C PRO A 165 -5.50 17.94 -15.11
N SER A 166 -6.21 18.97 -14.65
CA SER A 166 -7.66 19.13 -14.82
C SER A 166 -8.11 19.33 -16.29
N ARG A 167 -7.25 19.01 -17.28
CA ARG A 167 -7.44 19.29 -18.70
C ARG A 167 -8.36 18.30 -19.45
N HIS A 168 -9.13 17.47 -18.74
CA HIS A 168 -10.25 16.72 -19.31
C HIS A 168 -11.63 17.11 -18.72
N ARG A 169 -11.77 18.32 -18.16
CA ARG A 169 -13.07 18.89 -17.75
C ARG A 169 -13.81 19.72 -18.83
N GLN A 170 -13.33 19.73 -20.07
CA GLN A 170 -14.01 20.23 -21.27
C GLN A 170 -13.76 19.16 -22.35
N ASP A 171 -14.69 18.55 -23.07
CA ASP A 171 -16.01 18.89 -23.61
C ASP A 171 -16.97 17.70 -23.37
N LYS A 172 -18.28 17.85 -23.10
CA LYS A 172 -19.29 18.40 -24.02
C LYS A 172 -20.37 19.14 -23.22
N GLY A 173 -20.23 20.46 -23.18
CA GLY A 173 -21.36 21.37 -23.07
C GLY A 173 -21.43 22.18 -24.35
N TYR A 174 -22.09 21.63 -25.37
CA TYR A 174 -22.61 22.43 -26.49
C TYR A 174 -23.99 21.89 -26.84
N ARG A 175 -24.95 22.80 -26.60
CA ARG A 175 -26.33 22.97 -27.07
C ARG A 175 -26.94 21.86 -27.91
#